data_AF-A0A2E5W4N3-F1
#
_entry.id   AF-A0A2E5W4N3-F1
#
_cell.length_a   1.000
_cell.length_b   1.000
_cell.length_c   1.000
_cell.angle_alpha   90.00
_cell.angle_beta   90.00
_cell.angle_gamma   90.00
#
_symmetry.space_group_name_H-M   'P 1'
#
loop_
_entity.id
_entity.type
_entity.pdbx_description
1 polymer ?
#
loop_
_entity_poly.entity_id
_entity_poly.type
_entity_poly.pdbx_seq_one_letter_code
_entity_poly.pdbx_strand_id
1 'polypeptide(L)' 'MIILSMSQVMSLNLFLFGPNIQTGKNAPNFSLKNQDGELCQLKDYRGKRLVIYFFPKAETPG' A
#
# COMPACT_ATOMS: atom_id res chain seq x y z
N MET A 1 12.16 -6.41 32.60
CA MET A 1 11.85 -7.29 31.44
C MET A 1 10.40 -7.13 30.97
N ILE A 2 9.92 -5.89 30.75
CA ILE A 2 8.55 -5.62 30.24
C ILE A 2 8.57 -4.46 29.22
N ILE A 3 9.47 -3.49 29.38
CA ILE A 3 9.58 -2.31 28.50
C ILE A 3 10.13 -2.66 27.10
N LEU A 4 10.91 -3.74 26.96
CA LEU A 4 11.41 -4.26 25.67
C LEU A 4 10.31 -4.82 24.75
N SER A 5 9.09 -5.07 25.27
CA SER A 5 8.01 -5.70 24.50
C SER A 5 7.20 -4.69 23.66
N MET A 6 6.91 -3.49 24.17
CA MET A 6 6.07 -2.52 23.43
C MET A 6 6.78 -1.91 22.21
N SER A 7 8.09 -1.66 22.29
CA SER A 7 8.87 -1.15 21.14
C SER A 7 9.02 -2.21 20.03
N GLN A 8 9.18 -3.48 20.40
CA GLN A 8 9.24 -4.60 19.46
C GLN A 8 7.87 -4.85 18.82
N VAL A 9 6.77 -4.78 19.58
CA VAL A 9 5.39 -4.91 19.07
C VAL A 9 5.02 -3.74 18.15
N MET A 10 5.47 -2.53 18.43
CA MET A 10 5.26 -1.37 17.56
C MET A 10 6.09 -1.48 16.26
N SER A 11 7.32 -1.97 16.36
CA SER A 11 8.18 -2.27 15.19
C SER A 11 7.60 -3.41 14.34
N LEU A 12 7.02 -4.44 14.97
CA LEU A 12 6.37 -5.56 14.29
C LEU A 12 5.07 -5.11 13.60
N ASN A 13 4.27 -4.25 14.22
CA ASN A 13 3.07 -3.69 13.59
C ASN A 13 3.41 -2.83 12.38
N LEU A 14 4.46 -2.00 12.43
CA LEU A 14 4.91 -1.20 11.29
C LEU A 14 5.36 -2.08 10.11
N PHE A 15 5.92 -3.26 10.39
CA PHE A 15 6.35 -4.21 9.37
C PHE A 15 5.17 -4.97 8.75
N LEU A 16 4.18 -5.37 9.55
CA LEU A 16 3.02 -6.14 9.09
C LEU A 16 1.91 -5.26 8.48
N PHE A 17 1.76 -4.06 9.01
CA PHE A 17 0.76 -3.08 8.61
C PHE A 17 1.51 -1.80 8.30
N GLY A 18 1.85 -1.62 7.02
CA GLY A 18 2.60 -0.46 6.55
C GLY A 18 1.98 0.88 6.97
N PRO A 19 2.65 2.00 6.68
CA PRO A 19 2.23 3.31 7.15
C PRO A 19 0.77 3.60 6.78
N ASN A 20 0.02 4.13 7.75
CA ASN A 20 -1.35 4.56 7.54
C ASN A 20 -1.39 5.69 6.48
N ILE A 21 -2.30 5.57 5.51
CA ILE A 21 -2.43 6.57 4.43
C ILE A 21 -3.09 7.83 5.01
N GLN A 22 -2.37 8.95 4.92
CA GLN A 22 -2.82 10.24 5.45
C GLN A 22 -2.95 11.27 4.33
N THR A 23 -3.99 12.10 4.41
CA THR A 23 -4.20 13.21 3.49
C THR A 23 -3.04 14.19 3.51
N GLY A 24 -2.63 14.69 2.34
CA GLY A 24 -1.52 15.64 2.20
C GLY A 24 -0.12 15.03 2.28
N LYS A 25 0.01 13.74 2.61
CA LYS A 25 1.26 13.01 2.44
C LYS A 25 1.36 12.44 1.02
N ASN A 26 2.59 12.29 0.54
CA ASN A 26 2.83 11.60 -0.72
C ASN A 26 2.35 10.15 -0.64
N ALA A 27 1.75 9.67 -1.71
CA ALA A 27 1.36 8.26 -1.82
C ALA A 27 2.62 7.36 -1.73
N PRO A 28 2.54 6.20 -1.05
CA PRO A 28 3.61 5.22 -1.07
C PRO A 28 3.89 4.73 -2.50
N ASN A 29 5.15 4.42 -2.78
CA ASN A 29 5.52 3.79 -4.06
C ASN A 29 4.85 2.42 -4.16
N PHE A 30 4.32 2.10 -5.34
CA PHE A 30 3.85 0.77 -5.70
C PHE A 30 4.49 0.31 -7.00
N SER A 31 4.54 -1.01 -7.17
CA SER A 31 4.93 -1.68 -8.41
C SER A 31 4.10 -2.95 -8.51
N LEU A 32 3.05 -2.91 -9.32
CA LEU A 32 2.08 -3.99 -9.44
C LEU A 32 1.97 -4.39 -10.91
N LYS A 33 1.71 -5.67 -11.17
CA LYS A 33 1.34 -6.11 -12.52
C LYS A 33 -0.13 -5.83 -12.77
N ASN A 34 -0.47 -5.33 -13.95
CA ASN A 34 -1.85 -5.24 -14.41
C ASN A 34 -2.35 -6.61 -14.93
N GLN A 35 -3.58 -6.65 -15.46
CA GLN A 35 -4.19 -7.86 -16.01
C GLN A 35 -3.43 -8.45 -17.21
N ASP A 36 -2.68 -7.62 -17.93
CA ASP A 36 -1.87 -8.03 -19.09
C ASP A 36 -0.43 -8.43 -18.67
N GLY A 37 -0.14 -8.40 -17.36
CA GLY A 37 1.16 -8.73 -16.79
C GLY A 37 2.18 -7.60 -16.86
N GLU A 38 1.81 -6.43 -17.35
CA GLU A 38 2.68 -5.26 -17.48
C GLU A 38 2.90 -4.60 -16.12
N LEU A 39 4.14 -4.15 -15.88
CA LEU A 39 4.52 -3.52 -14.63
C LEU A 39 4.04 -2.06 -14.59
N CYS A 40 3.12 -1.76 -13.68
CA CYS A 40 2.62 -0.42 -13.39
C CYS A 40 3.23 0.12 -12.10
N GLN A 41 3.82 1.31 -12.14
CA GLN A 41 4.44 1.97 -10.99
C GLN A 41 3.87 3.37 -10.76
N LEU A 42 3.90 3.85 -9.51
CA LEU A 42 3.41 5.21 -9.19
C LEU A 42 4.06 6.30 -10.05
N LYS A 43 5.36 6.14 -10.37
CA LYS A 43 6.13 7.11 -11.14
C LYS A 43 5.60 7.30 -12.57
N ASP A 44 4.93 6.29 -13.13
CA ASP A 44 4.41 6.30 -14.51
C ASP A 44 3.19 7.24 -14.63
N TYR A 45 2.60 7.64 -13.50
CA TYR A 45 1.43 8.52 -13.41
C TYR A 45 1.77 9.95 -12.97
N ARG A 46 3.05 10.34 -12.93
CA ARG A 46 3.44 11.72 -12.56
C ARG A 46 2.76 12.76 -13.45
N GLY A 47 2.25 13.82 -12.82
CA GLY A 47 1.53 14.90 -13.50
C GLY A 47 0.06 14.57 -13.82
N LYS A 48 -0.43 13.37 -13.51
CA LYS A 48 -1.83 12.97 -13.67
C LYS A 48 -2.50 12.82 -12.31
N ARG A 49 -3.82 13.00 -12.26
CA ARG A 49 -4.62 12.60 -11.08
C ARG A 49 -4.84 11.09 -11.15
N LEU A 50 -4.51 10.40 -10.06
CA LEU A 50 -4.62 8.95 -9.95
C LEU A 50 -5.59 8.60 -8.82
N VAL A 51 -6.50 7.67 -9.08
CA VAL A 51 -7.38 7.06 -8.07
C VAL A 51 -7.01 5.58 -7.98
N ILE A 52 -6.68 5.12 -6.77
CA ILE A 52 -6.41 3.70 -6.50
C ILE A 52 -7.60 3.17 -5.73
N TYR A 53 -8.22 2.12 -6.26
CA TYR A 53 -9.41 1.51 -5.66
C TYR A 53 -9.13 0.03 -5.37
N PHE A 54 -9.38 -0.39 -4.14
CA PHE A 54 -9.16 -1.78 -3.70
C PHE A 54 -10.49 -2.54 -3.74
N PHE A 55 -10.64 -3.50 -4.65
CA PHE A 55 -11.77 -4.44 -4.69
C PHE A 55 -11.40 -5.70 -3.89
N PRO A 56 -12.05 -5.98 -2.73
CA PRO A 56 -11.74 -7.16 -1.91
C PRO A 56 -12.11 -8.50 -2.57
N LYS A 57 -13.00 -8.45 -3.57
CA LYS A 57 -13.49 -9.59 -4.35
C LYS A 57 -13.52 -9.18 -5.82
N ALA A 58 -12.41 -9.40 -6.52
CA ALA A 58 -12.32 -9.09 -7.96
C ALA A 58 -12.76 -10.27 -8.85
N GLU A 59 -12.88 -11.48 -8.30
CA GLU A 59 -13.33 -12.68 -9.03
C GLU A 59 -14.82 -12.96 -8.82
N THR A 60 -15.68 -12.08 -9.34
CA THR A 60 -17.11 -12.36 -9.40
C THR A 60 -17.60 -12.33 -10.84
N PRO A 61 -18.12 -13.44 -11.38
CA PRO A 61 -18.96 -13.42 -12.57
C PRO A 61 -20.30 -12.83 -12.12
N GLY A 62 -20.51 -11.54 -12.37
CA GLY A 62 -21.88 -11.01 -12.32
C GLY A 62 -22.76 -11.77 -13.31
#